data_AF-A0A4Y1RH88-F1
#
_entry.id   AF-A0A4Y1RH88-F1
#
_cell.length_a   1.000
_cell.length_b   1.000
_cell.length_c   1.000
_cell.angle_alpha   90.00
_cell.angle_beta   90.00
_cell.angle_gamma   90.00
#
_symmetry.space_group_name_H-M   'P 1'
#
loop_
_entity.id
_entity.type
_entity.pdbx_description
1 polymer ?
#
loop_
_entity_poly.entity_id
_entity_poly.type
_entity_poly.pdbx_seq_one_letter_code
_entity_poly.pdbx_strand_id
1 'polypeptide(L)'
;MKFRRNNENEELRRSIANSEMRLKNLAGEELDMLGMQELKQLERQLKTGVERIRSQIGRVISENISSLKRKHKAMQEENSRLQKRTIV
;
A
#
# COMPACT_ATOMS: atom_id res chain seq x y z
N MET A 1 -34.02 -26.57 0.88
CA MET A 1 -33.29 -25.41 0.32
C MET A 1 -33.08 -24.27 1.31
N LYS A 2 -34.10 -23.77 2.04
CA LYS A 2 -33.94 -22.67 3.02
C LYS A 2 -32.86 -22.92 4.08
N PHE A 3 -32.79 -24.13 4.65
CA PHE A 3 -31.78 -24.50 5.66
C PHE A 3 -30.34 -24.33 5.16
N ARG A 4 -30.03 -24.85 3.96
CA ARG A 4 -28.69 -24.74 3.36
C ARG A 4 -28.29 -23.28 3.13
N ARG A 5 -29.21 -22.47 2.62
CA ARG A 5 -28.98 -21.04 2.40
C ARG A 5 -28.80 -20.28 3.72
N ASN A 6 -29.50 -20.67 4.78
CA ASN A 6 -29.30 -20.06 6.09
C ASN A 6 -27.92 -20.39 6.67
N ASN A 7 -27.48 -21.65 6.56
CA ASN A 7 -26.15 -22.07 7.01
C ASN A 7 -25.03 -21.30 6.28
N GLU A 8 -25.13 -21.18 4.95
CA GLU A 8 -24.16 -20.42 4.15
C GLU A 8 -24.13 -18.94 4.56
N ASN A 9 -25.29 -18.33 4.85
CA ASN A 9 -25.34 -16.97 5.37
C ASN A 9 -24.68 -16.84 6.76
N GLU A 10 -24.82 -17.83 7.63
CA GLU A 10 -24.16 -17.81 8.95
C GLU A 10 -22.63 -17.92 8.81
N GLU A 11 -22.14 -18.79 7.94
CA GLU A 11 -20.70 -18.93 7.66
C GLU A 11 -20.11 -17.62 7.12
N LEU A 12 -20.79 -16.98 6.18
CA LEU A 12 -20.39 -15.68 5.65
C LEU A 12 -20.37 -14.60 6.74
N ARG A 13 -21.39 -14.55 7.61
CA ARG A 13 -21.44 -13.60 8.73
C ARG A 13 -20.30 -13.81 9.72
N ARG A 14 -19.96 -15.06 10.05
CA ARG A 14 -18.80 -15.37 10.91
C ARG A 14 -17.49 -14.94 10.26
N SER A 15 -17.34 -15.19 8.96
CA SER A 15 -16.16 -14.76 8.20
C SER A 15 -15.99 -13.25 8.25
N ILE A 16 -17.06 -12.49 8.02
CA ILE A 16 -17.07 -11.02 8.11
C ILE A 16 -16.63 -10.56 9.51
N ALA A 17 -17.27 -11.09 10.57
CA ALA A 17 -16.93 -10.71 11.94
C ALA A 17 -15.45 -10.99 12.29
N ASN A 18 -14.92 -12.14 11.84
CA ASN A 18 -13.51 -12.47 12.04
C ASN A 18 -12.58 -11.52 11.28
N SER A 19 -12.95 -11.12 10.06
CA SER A 19 -12.19 -10.14 9.28
C SER A 19 -12.20 -8.76 9.93
N GLU A 20 -13.35 -8.31 10.43
CA GLU A 20 -13.49 -7.03 11.14
C GLU A 20 -12.65 -7.00 12.41
N MET A 21 -12.69 -8.06 13.22
CA MET A 21 -11.84 -8.18 14.42
C MET A 21 -10.35 -8.15 14.05
N ARG A 22 -9.93 -8.83 12.98
CA ARG A 22 -8.54 -8.77 12.51
C ARG A 22 -8.12 -7.35 12.10
N LEU A 23 -9.01 -6.58 11.48
CA LEU A 23 -8.73 -5.18 11.11
C LEU A 23 -8.54 -4.30 12.35
N LYS A 24 -9.38 -4.46 13.37
CA LYS A 24 -9.22 -3.78 14.67
C LYS A 24 -7.87 -4.11 15.32
N ASN A 25 -7.51 -5.39 15.37
CA ASN A 25 -6.24 -5.83 15.92
C ASN A 25 -5.06 -5.22 15.15
N LEU A 26 -5.12 -5.18 13.80
CA LEU A 26 -4.12 -4.51 12.97
C LEU A 26 -4.06 -2.99 13.21
N ALA A 27 -5.16 -2.36 13.61
CA ALA A 27 -5.22 -0.96 14.03
C ALA A 27 -4.71 -0.74 15.47
N GLY A 28 -4.40 -1.81 16.21
CA GLY A 28 -3.95 -1.74 17.60
C GLY A 28 -5.08 -1.70 18.64
N GLU A 29 -6.30 -2.04 18.24
CA GLU A 29 -7.48 -2.13 19.10
C GLU A 29 -7.68 -3.57 19.61
N GLU A 30 -8.38 -3.75 20.74
CA GLU A 30 -8.79 -5.06 21.29
C GLU A 30 -7.64 -6.10 21.44
N LEU A 31 -6.40 -5.61 21.67
CA LEU A 31 -5.19 -6.44 21.77
C LEU A 31 -5.12 -7.31 23.02
N ASP A 32 -5.89 -6.97 24.05
CA ASP A 32 -6.00 -7.71 25.31
C ASP A 32 -6.61 -9.11 25.12
N MET A 33 -7.38 -9.30 24.04
CA MET A 33 -7.92 -10.61 23.66
C MET A 33 -6.89 -11.53 22.98
N LEU A 34 -5.71 -11.03 22.62
CA LEU A 34 -4.68 -11.78 21.90
C LEU A 34 -3.63 -12.39 22.84
N GLY A 35 -3.28 -13.64 22.58
CA GLY A 35 -2.16 -14.29 23.23
C GLY A 35 -0.80 -13.75 22.76
N MET A 36 0.26 -14.02 23.51
CA MET A 36 1.62 -13.58 23.19
C MET A 36 2.10 -14.05 21.79
N GLN A 37 1.69 -15.24 21.35
CA GLN A 37 2.05 -15.74 20.01
C GLN A 37 1.34 -14.96 18.90
N GLU A 38 0.06 -14.63 19.10
CA GLU A 38 -0.75 -13.88 18.15
C GLU A 38 -0.28 -12.42 18.07
N LEU A 39 0.06 -11.80 19.19
CA LEU A 39 0.69 -10.47 19.24
C LEU A 39 2.01 -10.44 18.47
N LYS A 40 2.89 -11.44 18.66
CA LYS A 40 4.14 -11.55 17.89
C LYS A 40 3.91 -11.78 16.39
N GLN A 41 2.83 -12.46 16.03
CA GLN A 41 2.46 -12.65 14.62
C GLN A 41 1.95 -11.34 14.02
N LEU A 42 1.08 -10.63 14.75
CA LEU A 42 0.53 -9.34 14.38
C LEU A 42 1.64 -8.30 14.16
N GLU A 43 2.57 -8.19 15.10
CA GLU A 43 3.73 -7.30 15.00
C GLU A 43 4.56 -7.59 13.74
N ARG A 44 4.86 -8.87 13.47
CA ARG A 44 5.58 -9.27 12.24
C ARG A 44 4.81 -8.88 10.99
N GLN A 45 3.50 -9.12 10.95
CA GLN A 45 2.66 -8.76 9.81
C GLN A 45 2.67 -7.24 9.56
N LEU A 46 2.52 -6.44 10.62
CA LEU A 46 2.58 -4.98 10.54
C LEU A 46 3.94 -4.50 10.04
N LYS A 47 5.03 -5.02 10.62
CA LYS A 47 6.39 -4.69 10.20
C LYS A 47 6.62 -4.96 8.72
N THR A 48 6.30 -6.18 8.26
CA THR A 48 6.45 -6.55 6.84
C THR A 48 5.55 -5.71 5.93
N GLY A 49 4.32 -5.41 6.37
CA GLY A 49 3.40 -4.55 5.63
C GLY A 49 3.96 -3.13 5.43
N VAL A 50 4.47 -2.53 6.51
CA VAL A 50 5.08 -1.19 6.47
C VAL A 50 6.33 -1.16 5.59
N GLU A 51 7.21 -2.17 5.70
CA GLU A 51 8.40 -2.30 4.85
C GLU A 51 8.03 -2.37 3.36
N ARG A 52 7.00 -3.16 3.02
CA ARG A 52 6.48 -3.26 1.65
C ARG A 52 5.94 -1.93 1.13
N ILE A 53 5.15 -1.22 1.93
CA ILE A 53 4.60 0.10 1.56
C ILE A 53 5.74 1.09 1.32
N ARG A 54 6.71 1.16 2.25
CA ARG A 54 7.87 2.05 2.14
C ARG A 54 8.69 1.76 0.88
N SER A 55 8.94 0.49 0.58
CA SER A 55 9.64 0.07 -0.63
C SER A 55 8.91 0.52 -1.89
N GLN A 56 7.59 0.32 -1.95
CA GLN A 56 6.77 0.74 -3.09
C GLN A 56 6.76 2.26 -3.28
N ILE A 57 6.61 3.03 -2.19
CA ILE A 57 6.69 4.49 -2.23
C ILE A 57 8.06 4.94 -2.74
N GLY A 58 9.14 4.36 -2.22
CA GLY A 58 10.52 4.67 -2.66
C GLY A 58 10.73 4.41 -4.15
N ARG A 59 10.21 3.27 -4.66
CA ARG A 59 10.27 2.93 -6.08
C ARG A 59 9.53 3.96 -6.94
N VAL A 60 8.28 4.27 -6.61
CA VAL A 60 7.45 5.25 -7.35
C VAL A 60 8.09 6.63 -7.36
N ILE A 61 8.60 7.09 -6.21
CA ILE A 61 9.30 8.38 -6.11
C ILE A 61 10.55 8.40 -7.00
N SER A 62 11.35 7.34 -6.98
CA SER A 62 12.57 7.24 -7.78
C SER A 62 12.29 7.25 -9.28
N GLU A 63 11.23 6.55 -9.71
CA GLU A 63 10.74 6.54 -11.09
C GLU A 63 10.30 7.95 -11.53
N ASN A 64 9.53 8.64 -10.68
CA ASN A 64 9.07 10.01 -10.93
C ASN A 64 10.24 11.00 -11.04
N ILE A 65 11.21 10.94 -10.11
CA ILE A 65 12.41 11.78 -10.16
C ILE A 65 13.18 11.54 -11.46
N SER A 66 13.35 10.28 -11.86
CA SER A 66 14.07 9.93 -13.09
C SER A 66 13.35 10.45 -14.34
N SER A 67 12.02 10.35 -14.36
CA SER A 67 11.19 10.91 -15.43
C SER A 67 11.33 12.43 -15.54
N LEU A 68 11.23 13.14 -14.41
CA LEU A 68 11.38 14.59 -14.36
C LEU A 68 12.77 15.05 -14.79
N LYS A 69 13.84 14.36 -14.36
CA LYS A 69 15.21 14.65 -14.79
C LYS A 69 15.38 14.54 -16.30
N ARG A 70 14.81 13.50 -16.93
CA ARG A 70 14.85 13.34 -18.39
C ARG A 70 14.11 14.46 -19.11
N LYS A 71 12.90 14.82 -18.64
CA LYS A 71 12.12 15.93 -19.20
C LYS A 71 12.87 17.25 -19.10
N HIS A 72 13.45 17.55 -17.93
CA HIS A 72 14.24 18.77 -17.73
C HIS A 72 15.42 18.85 -18.69
N LYS A 73 16.16 17.74 -18.88
CA LYS A 73 17.28 17.69 -19.82
C LYS A 73 16.83 17.97 -21.26
N ALA A 74 15.76 17.32 -21.71
CA ALA A 74 15.21 17.54 -23.06
C ALA A 74 14.77 19.00 -23.27
N MET A 75 14.10 19.60 -22.28
CA MET A 75 13.71 21.01 -22.34
C MET A 75 14.92 21.95 -22.38
N GLN A 76 15.98 21.68 -21.60
CA GLN A 76 17.21 22.47 -21.66
C GLN A 76 17.89 22.38 -23.03
N GLU A 77 17.95 21.19 -23.63
CA GLU A 77 18.49 20.97 -24.97
C GLU A 77 17.68 21.73 -26.03
N GLU A 78 16.34 21.67 -25.95
CA GLU A 78 15.46 22.40 -26.85
C GLU A 78 15.62 23.92 -26.70
N ASN A 79 15.61 24.44 -25.47
CA ASN A 79 15.82 25.86 -25.20
C ASN A 79 17.18 26.34 -25.73
N SER A 80 18.24 25.56 -25.53
CA SER A 80 19.57 25.88 -26.05
C SER A 80 19.59 25.93 -27.58
N ARG A 81 18.88 25.00 -28.24
CA ARG A 81 18.72 24.99 -29.70
C ARG A 81 17.95 26.20 -30.20
N LEU A 82 16.87 26.60 -29.51
CA LEU A 82 16.07 27.77 -29.87
C LEU A 82 16.86 29.06 -29.70
N GLN A 83 17.56 29.24 -28.57
CA GLN A 83 18.42 30.42 -28.34
C GLN A 83 19.45 30.60 -29.45
N LYS A 84 20.09 29.52 -29.91
CA LYS A 84 21.03 29.58 -31.05
C LYS A 84 20.37 30.01 -32.36
N ARG A 85 19.07 29.74 -32.56
CA ARG A 85 18.33 30.15 -33.76
C ARG A 85 17.83 31.59 -33.70
N THR A 86 17.61 32.14 -32.51
CA THR A 86 17.12 33.51 -32.31
C THR A 86 18.27 34.53 -32.20
N ILE A 87 19.50 34.07 -32.00
CA ILE A 87 20.72 34.92 -31.98
C ILE A 87 21.33 35.06 -33.41
N VAL A 88 20.65 34.58 -34.45
CA VAL A 88 20.95 34.88 -35.87
C VAL A 88 19.93 35.89 -36.36
#